data_AF-A0A952DLU0-F1
#
_entry.id   AF-A0A952DLU0-F1
#
_cell.length_a   1.000
_cell.length_b   1.000
_cell.length_c   1.000
_cell.angle_alpha   90.00
_cell.angle_beta   90.00
_cell.angle_gamma   90.00
#
_symmetry.space_group_name_H-M   'P 1'
#
loop_
_entity.id
_entity.type
_entity.pdbx_description
1 polymer ?
#
loop_
_entity_poly.entity_id
_entity_poly.type
_entity_poly.pdbx_seq_one_letter_code
_entity_poly.pdbx_strand_id
1 'polypeptide(L)'
;MATKKKAASARPAVAPLGRKERRNAVSRKPAAPQTQRGNQTREKLKEATVRVLERIGYRAMRLSDIASEAGVNVSLLYHYFSGKADLTHEILVELLDSQRFQDLSSMAPTSDPFESIVRANRVMVATYSRTPGLMRCLLHFDEEEAEFSELYRKVSADWSLKI
;
A
#
# COMPACT_ATOMS: atom_id res chain seq x y z
N MET A 1 -62.26 40.37 -0.83
CA MET A 1 -61.79 39.06 -1.34
C MET A 1 -60.40 39.24 -1.91
N ALA A 2 -59.39 38.82 -1.15
CA ALA A 2 -57.98 39.00 -1.47
C ALA A 2 -57.25 37.67 -1.23
N THR A 3 -56.54 37.16 -2.22
CA THR A 3 -55.57 36.07 -2.06
C THR A 3 -54.31 36.42 -2.85
N LYS A 4 -53.52 37.33 -2.26
CA LYS A 4 -52.11 37.51 -2.58
C LYS A 4 -51.35 36.27 -2.08
N LYS A 5 -50.75 35.56 -3.03
CA LYS A 5 -49.85 34.40 -2.81
C LYS A 5 -48.60 34.89 -2.07
N LYS A 6 -48.51 34.61 -0.76
CA LYS A 6 -47.35 34.97 0.07
C LYS A 6 -46.31 33.87 -0.06
N ALA A 7 -45.12 34.22 -0.55
CA ALA A 7 -43.96 33.35 -0.63
C ALA A 7 -43.57 32.86 0.77
N ALA A 8 -43.53 31.54 0.96
CA ALA A 8 -42.98 30.92 2.14
C ALA A 8 -41.48 30.70 1.92
N SER A 9 -40.70 31.43 2.71
CA SER A 9 -39.25 31.33 2.88
C SER A 9 -38.83 29.87 3.16
N ALA A 10 -38.15 29.25 2.20
CA ALA A 10 -37.48 27.97 2.38
C ALA A 10 -36.14 28.20 3.09
N ARG A 11 -35.98 27.61 4.28
CA ARG A 11 -34.69 27.51 4.99
C ARG A 11 -33.67 26.81 4.08
N PRO A 12 -32.41 27.27 3.99
CA PRO A 12 -31.42 26.58 3.20
C PRO A 12 -31.13 25.21 3.82
N ALA A 13 -31.22 24.17 2.98
CA ALA A 13 -30.81 22.82 3.32
C ALA A 13 -29.31 22.83 3.67
N VAL A 14 -28.98 22.37 4.87
CA VAL A 14 -27.61 22.18 5.32
C VAL A 14 -26.96 21.14 4.41
N ALA A 15 -25.97 21.55 3.63
CA ALA A 15 -25.18 20.68 2.79
C ALA A 15 -24.52 19.56 3.63
N PRO A 16 -24.46 18.30 3.16
CA PRO A 16 -23.75 17.26 3.88
C PRO A 16 -22.27 17.64 3.95
N LEU A 17 -21.77 17.82 5.18
CA LEU A 17 -20.37 18.13 5.44
C LEU A 17 -19.47 17.08 4.79
N GLY A 18 -18.57 17.56 3.94
CA GLY A 18 -17.59 16.76 3.21
C GLY A 18 -16.84 15.80 4.13
N ARG A 19 -16.67 14.57 3.66
CA ARG A 19 -15.93 13.49 4.30
C ARG A 19 -14.45 13.88 4.38
N LYS A 20 -14.09 14.73 5.36
CA LYS A 20 -12.70 15.04 5.69
C LYS A 20 -11.97 13.72 5.91
N GLU A 21 -10.95 13.51 5.07
CA GLU A 21 -9.90 12.51 5.17
C GLU A 21 -9.65 12.12 6.62
N ARG A 22 -9.97 10.88 6.99
CA ARG A 22 -9.42 10.31 8.22
C ARG A 22 -7.94 10.06 7.96
N ARG A 23 -7.11 11.07 8.21
CA ARG A 23 -5.65 10.94 8.27
C ARG A 23 -5.32 9.98 9.43
N ASN A 24 -5.27 8.69 9.13
CA ASN A 24 -5.00 7.62 10.09
C ASN A 24 -3.49 7.47 10.35
N ALA A 25 -2.78 8.56 10.58
CA ALA A 25 -1.36 8.54 10.90
C ALA A 25 -1.13 9.11 12.30
N VAL A 26 -0.55 8.32 13.19
CA VAL A 26 0.17 8.85 14.34
C VAL A 26 1.34 9.67 13.78
N SER A 27 1.49 10.94 14.18
CA SER A 27 2.44 11.89 13.57
C SER A 27 3.93 11.52 13.69
N ARG A 28 4.28 10.43 14.38
CA ARG A 28 5.65 9.96 14.56
C ARG A 28 5.72 8.44 14.42
N LYS A 29 6.56 7.96 13.50
CA LYS A 29 6.87 6.54 13.33
C LYS A 29 7.49 6.00 14.64
N PRO A 30 6.97 4.90 15.22
CA PRO A 30 7.57 4.26 16.39
C PRO A 30 9.01 3.80 16.09
N ALA A 31 9.87 3.78 17.10
CA ALA A 31 11.22 3.27 16.96
C ALA A 31 11.21 1.75 16.66
N ALA A 32 12.19 1.28 15.89
CA ALA A 32 12.34 -0.15 15.61
C ALA A 32 12.54 -0.94 16.94
N PRO A 33 11.97 -2.15 17.06
CA PRO A 33 12.12 -2.93 18.28
C PRO A 33 13.58 -3.35 18.51
N GLN A 34 14.03 -3.29 19.76
CA GLN A 34 15.39 -3.70 20.13
C GLN A 34 15.47 -5.13 20.66
N THR A 35 14.33 -5.79 20.88
CA THR A 35 14.27 -7.16 21.41
C THR A 35 13.89 -8.15 20.32
N GLN A 36 14.41 -9.38 20.42
CA GLN A 36 14.08 -10.47 19.49
C GLN A 36 12.57 -10.71 19.42
N ARG A 37 11.89 -10.73 20.58
CA ARG A 37 10.43 -10.89 20.66
C ARG A 37 9.68 -9.73 20.00
N GLY A 38 10.19 -8.52 20.12
CA GLY A 38 9.66 -7.34 19.43
C GLY A 38 9.74 -7.49 17.92
N ASN A 39 10.89 -7.91 17.40
CA ASN A 39 11.09 -8.15 15.96
C ASN A 39 10.18 -9.27 15.44
N GLN A 40 10.07 -10.39 16.15
CA GLN A 40 9.15 -11.48 15.78
C GLN A 40 7.69 -11.00 15.71
N THR A 41 7.26 -10.18 16.67
CA THR A 41 5.90 -9.62 16.67
C THR A 41 5.69 -8.69 15.47
N ARG A 42 6.71 -7.89 15.14
CA ARG A 42 6.69 -6.97 14.01
C ARG A 42 6.59 -7.70 12.67
N GLU A 43 7.36 -8.77 12.50
CA GLU A 43 7.26 -9.64 11.32
C GLU A 43 5.89 -10.32 11.22
N LYS A 44 5.35 -10.80 12.34
CA LYS A 44 4.00 -11.39 12.38
C LYS A 44 2.92 -10.40 11.90
N LEU A 45 3.04 -9.12 12.26
CA LEU A 45 2.13 -8.07 11.80
C LEU A 45 2.25 -7.83 10.29
N LYS A 46 3.47 -7.87 9.75
CA LYS A 46 3.71 -7.73 8.30
C LYS A 46 3.12 -8.91 7.53
N GLU A 47 3.38 -10.14 7.97
CA GLU A 47 2.79 -11.34 7.35
C GLU A 47 1.25 -11.32 7.36
N ALA A 48 0.65 -10.92 8.48
CA ALA A 48 -0.80 -10.75 8.57
C ALA A 48 -1.31 -9.69 7.58
N THR A 49 -0.58 -8.59 7.42
CA THR A 49 -0.91 -7.54 6.45
C THR A 49 -0.88 -8.07 5.03
N VAL A 50 0.13 -8.85 4.65
CA VAL A 50 0.21 -9.49 3.33
C VAL A 50 -1.04 -10.32 3.05
N ARG A 51 -1.46 -11.17 4.00
CA ARG A 51 -2.67 -12.00 3.86
C ARG A 51 -3.95 -11.17 3.71
N VAL A 52 -4.07 -10.07 4.46
CA VAL A 52 -5.22 -9.16 4.34
C VAL A 52 -5.21 -8.43 2.99
N LEU A 53 -4.05 -7.98 2.51
CA LEU A 53 -3.89 -7.34 1.20
C LEU A 53 -4.27 -8.28 0.05
N GLU A 54 -3.94 -9.57 0.16
CA GLU A 54 -4.38 -10.60 -0.77
C GLU A 54 -5.91 -10.73 -0.79
N ARG A 55 -6.54 -10.79 0.39
CA ARG A 55 -7.98 -11.02 0.52
C ARG A 55 -8.83 -9.83 0.07
N ILE A 56 -8.52 -8.61 0.52
CA ILE A 56 -9.40 -7.44 0.34
C ILE A 56 -8.72 -6.21 -0.28
N GLY A 57 -7.39 -6.21 -0.40
CA GLY A 57 -6.63 -5.09 -0.96
C GLY A 57 -6.49 -3.89 -0.02
N TYR A 58 -5.62 -2.95 -0.39
CA TYR A 58 -5.18 -1.85 0.48
C TYR A 58 -6.29 -0.89 0.90
N ARG A 59 -7.13 -0.44 -0.05
CA ARG A 59 -8.19 0.54 0.22
C ARG A 59 -9.20 0.04 1.24
N ALA A 60 -9.61 -1.23 1.13
CA ALA A 60 -10.57 -1.86 2.04
C ALA A 60 -9.96 -2.26 3.39
N MET A 61 -8.65 -2.50 3.44
CA MET A 61 -7.93 -2.93 4.64
C MET A 61 -8.00 -1.91 5.79
N ARG A 62 -8.26 -2.43 7.00
CA ARG A 62 -8.23 -1.70 8.27
C ARG A 62 -7.22 -2.34 9.23
N LEU A 63 -6.76 -1.55 10.20
CA LEU A 63 -5.86 -2.04 11.26
C LEU A 63 -6.51 -3.15 12.12
N SER A 64 -7.84 -3.11 12.29
CA SER A 64 -8.60 -4.18 12.95
C SER A 64 -8.48 -5.52 12.24
N ASP A 65 -8.48 -5.51 10.91
CA ASP A 65 -8.41 -6.73 10.09
C ASP A 65 -7.03 -7.38 10.25
N ILE A 66 -5.98 -6.56 10.25
CA ILE A 66 -4.59 -6.99 10.48
C ILE A 66 -4.41 -7.54 11.89
N ALA A 67 -4.94 -6.85 12.90
CA ALA A 67 -4.85 -7.30 14.29
C ALA A 67 -5.54 -8.65 14.49
N SER A 68 -6.73 -8.81 13.91
CA SER A 68 -7.48 -10.06 13.92
C SER A 68 -6.72 -11.18 13.22
N GLU A 69 -6.16 -10.92 12.05
CA GLU A 69 -5.35 -11.87 11.27
C GLU A 69 -4.04 -12.27 11.99
N ALA A 70 -3.44 -11.35 12.76
CA ALA A 70 -2.26 -11.61 13.57
C ALA A 70 -2.57 -12.22 14.95
N GLY A 71 -3.84 -12.28 15.36
CA GLY A 71 -4.24 -12.73 16.70
C GLY A 71 -3.70 -11.84 17.82
N VAL A 72 -3.72 -10.52 17.62
CA VAL A 72 -3.25 -9.52 18.60
C VAL A 72 -4.27 -8.40 18.80
N ASN A 73 -4.08 -7.59 19.85
CA ASN A 73 -4.88 -6.38 20.05
C ASN A 73 -4.46 -5.29 19.04
N VAL A 74 -5.41 -4.54 18.49
CA VAL A 74 -5.15 -3.39 17.60
C VAL A 74 -4.20 -2.37 18.23
N SER A 75 -4.27 -2.14 19.54
CA SER A 75 -3.33 -1.25 20.24
C SER A 75 -1.87 -1.68 20.08
N LEU A 76 -1.61 -2.99 19.92
CA LEU A 76 -0.27 -3.50 19.70
C LEU A 76 0.32 -3.03 18.36
N LEU A 77 -0.49 -2.92 17.31
CA LEU A 77 -0.03 -2.40 16.01
C LEU A 77 0.53 -0.99 16.14
N TYR A 78 -0.12 -0.12 16.93
CA TYR A 78 0.32 1.25 17.15
C TYR A 78 1.65 1.36 17.90
N HIS A 79 2.10 0.29 18.57
CA HIS A 79 3.45 0.24 19.14
C HIS A 79 4.54 0.03 18.08
N TYR A 80 4.20 -0.52 16.90
CA TYR A 80 5.18 -0.85 15.86
C TYR A 80 5.06 0.02 14.61
N PHE A 81 3.86 0.52 14.30
CA PHE A 81 3.56 1.26 13.08
C PHE A 81 2.63 2.44 13.37
N SER A 82 2.84 3.55 12.68
CA SER A 82 2.01 4.76 12.86
C SER A 82 0.61 4.62 12.24
N GLY A 83 0.42 3.66 11.34
CA GLY A 83 -0.83 3.37 10.65
C GLY A 83 -0.66 2.31 9.56
N LYS A 84 -1.73 2.04 8.82
CA LYS A 84 -1.69 1.03 7.74
C LYS A 84 -0.79 1.45 6.57
N ALA A 85 -0.64 2.75 6.33
CA ALA A 85 0.20 3.30 5.27
C ALA A 85 1.69 3.01 5.56
N ASP A 86 2.17 3.32 6.78
CA ASP A 86 3.55 3.03 7.23
C ASP A 86 3.88 1.55 7.15
N LEU A 87 2.98 0.69 7.65
CA LEU A 87 3.13 -0.76 7.56
C LEU A 87 3.17 -1.26 6.12
N THR A 88 2.30 -0.74 5.25
CA THR A 88 2.25 -1.15 3.84
C THR A 88 3.47 -0.64 3.08
N HIS A 89 3.85 0.61 3.29
CA HIS A 89 5.04 1.22 2.71
C HIS A 89 6.27 0.36 2.98
N GLU A 90 6.47 -0.04 4.23
CA GLU A 90 7.62 -0.85 4.59
C GLU A 90 7.63 -2.22 3.94
N ILE A 91 6.48 -2.91 3.88
CA ILE A 91 6.36 -4.19 3.18
C ILE A 91 6.67 -4.02 1.68
N LEU A 92 6.25 -2.91 1.07
CA LEU A 92 6.52 -2.63 -0.34
C LEU A 92 7.99 -2.27 -0.59
N VAL A 93 8.65 -1.52 0.31
CA VAL A 93 10.09 -1.26 0.25
C VAL A 93 10.86 -2.58 0.28
N GLU A 94 10.55 -3.45 1.25
CA GLU A 94 11.20 -4.76 1.35
C GLU A 94 10.95 -5.65 0.13
N LEU A 95 9.76 -5.54 -0.49
CA LEU A 95 9.47 -6.23 -1.74
C LEU A 95 10.39 -5.72 -2.87
N LEU A 96 10.57 -4.41 -3.00
CA LEU A 96 11.43 -3.80 -4.02
C LEU A 96 12.92 -4.10 -3.77
N ASP A 97 13.34 -4.18 -2.51
CA ASP A 97 14.70 -4.53 -2.10
C ASP A 97 14.98 -6.04 -2.16
N SER A 98 13.94 -6.87 -2.33
CA SER A 98 14.11 -8.31 -2.39
C SER A 98 15.00 -8.74 -3.56
N GLN A 99 15.87 -9.73 -3.34
CA GLN A 99 16.78 -10.25 -4.36
C GLN A 99 16.07 -10.53 -5.70
N ARG A 100 14.84 -11.05 -5.64
CA ARG A 100 14.05 -11.37 -6.82
C ARG A 100 13.67 -10.13 -7.65
N PHE A 101 13.35 -9.00 -7.01
CA PHE A 101 13.13 -7.74 -7.72
C PHE A 101 14.44 -7.15 -8.25
N GLN A 102 15.57 -7.40 -7.58
CA GLN A 102 16.90 -7.00 -8.05
C GLN A 102 17.41 -7.86 -9.23
N ASP A 103 17.06 -9.14 -9.28
CA ASP A 103 17.36 -10.01 -10.43
C ASP A 103 16.63 -9.52 -11.69
N LEU A 104 15.41 -9.01 -11.54
CA LEU A 104 14.66 -8.35 -12.60
C LEU A 104 15.38 -7.13 -13.16
N SER A 105 16.00 -6.33 -12.29
CA SER A 105 16.69 -5.08 -12.66
C SER A 105 18.12 -5.29 -13.15
N SER A 106 18.65 -6.52 -13.12
CA SER A 106 20.02 -6.86 -13.53
C SER A 106 20.11 -7.78 -14.75
N MET A 107 18.98 -8.14 -15.36
CA MET A 107 18.93 -8.94 -16.58
C MET A 107 19.57 -8.21 -17.77
N ALA A 108 20.73 -8.70 -18.22
CA ALA A 108 21.40 -8.16 -19.41
C ALA A 108 20.63 -8.51 -20.70
N PRO A 109 20.46 -7.57 -21.64
CA PRO A 109 19.79 -7.85 -22.91
C PRO A 109 20.50 -8.96 -23.69
N THR A 110 19.72 -9.73 -24.45
CA THR A 110 20.25 -10.72 -25.39
C THR A 110 20.49 -10.08 -26.76
N SER A 111 21.14 -10.80 -27.67
CA SER A 111 21.33 -10.33 -29.05
C SER A 111 20.03 -10.21 -29.85
N ASP A 112 18.95 -10.84 -29.40
CA ASP A 112 17.60 -10.70 -29.96
C ASP A 112 16.74 -9.80 -29.03
N PRO A 113 16.31 -8.62 -29.51
CA PRO A 113 15.42 -7.75 -28.73
C PRO A 113 14.10 -8.43 -28.34
N PHE A 114 13.54 -9.27 -29.21
CA PHE A 114 12.27 -9.94 -28.93
C PHE A 114 12.44 -10.95 -27.80
N GLU A 115 13.48 -11.77 -27.84
CA GLU A 115 13.79 -12.73 -26.78
C GLU A 115 14.07 -12.04 -25.44
N SER A 116 14.74 -10.88 -25.47
CA SER A 116 14.98 -10.06 -24.27
C SER A 116 13.69 -9.62 -23.61
N ILE A 117 12.71 -9.15 -24.40
CA ILE A 117 11.38 -8.75 -23.93
C ILE A 117 10.63 -9.97 -23.37
N VAL A 118 10.62 -11.10 -24.08
CA VAL A 118 9.92 -12.33 -23.62
C VAL A 118 10.50 -12.81 -22.30
N ARG A 119 11.83 -12.84 -22.16
CA ARG A 119 12.50 -13.27 -20.93
C ARG A 119 12.18 -12.33 -19.77
N ALA A 120 12.27 -11.02 -19.98
CA ALA A 120 11.92 -10.03 -18.95
C ALA A 120 10.46 -10.18 -18.49
N ASN A 121 9.52 -10.33 -19.44
CA ASN A 121 8.10 -10.53 -19.13
C ASN A 121 7.84 -11.83 -18.37
N ARG A 122 8.50 -12.94 -18.71
CA ARG A 122 8.36 -14.21 -17.99
C ARG A 122 8.78 -14.08 -16.53
N VAL A 123 9.91 -13.43 -16.28
CA VAL A 123 10.38 -13.20 -14.91
C VAL A 123 9.43 -12.25 -14.17
N MET A 124 8.95 -11.19 -14.82
CA MET A 124 7.93 -10.30 -14.23
C MET A 124 6.68 -11.07 -13.81
N VAL A 125 6.10 -11.85 -14.71
CA VAL A 125 4.88 -12.64 -14.44
C VAL A 125 5.13 -13.66 -13.32
N ALA A 126 6.27 -14.35 -13.33
CA ALA A 126 6.65 -15.28 -12.26
C ALA A 126 6.87 -14.55 -10.92
N THR A 127 7.40 -13.34 -10.95
CA THR A 127 7.55 -12.51 -9.75
C THR A 127 6.18 -12.11 -9.19
N TYR A 128 5.28 -11.69 -10.08
CA TYR A 128 4.00 -11.09 -9.71
C TYR A 128 2.94 -12.12 -9.29
N SER A 129 2.99 -13.32 -9.86
CA SER A 129 2.03 -14.40 -9.58
C SER A 129 2.15 -15.00 -8.19
N ARG A 130 3.27 -14.81 -7.48
CA ARG A 130 3.47 -15.39 -6.14
C ARG A 130 2.79 -14.63 -5.01
N THR A 131 2.66 -13.31 -5.15
CA THR A 131 2.09 -12.41 -4.14
C THR A 131 1.18 -11.39 -4.82
N PRO A 132 0.08 -11.84 -5.46
CA PRO A 132 -0.75 -10.97 -6.30
C PRO A 132 -1.40 -9.82 -5.51
N GLY A 133 -1.68 -10.04 -4.21
CA GLY A 133 -2.17 -8.99 -3.32
C GLY A 133 -1.19 -7.83 -3.15
N LEU A 134 0.10 -8.15 -2.96
CA LEU A 134 1.16 -7.15 -2.85
C LEU A 134 1.43 -6.45 -4.18
N MET A 135 1.37 -7.17 -5.31
CA MET A 135 1.56 -6.55 -6.61
C MET A 135 0.43 -5.60 -6.97
N ARG A 136 -0.82 -5.99 -6.72
CA ARG A 136 -1.97 -5.11 -6.87
C ARG A 136 -1.83 -3.90 -5.95
N CYS A 137 -1.36 -4.10 -4.72
CA CYS A 137 -1.08 -3.00 -3.81
C CYS A 137 -0.02 -2.07 -4.40
N LEU A 138 1.12 -2.59 -4.84
CA LEU A 138 2.23 -1.84 -5.42
C LEU A 138 1.77 -0.91 -6.55
N LEU A 139 0.98 -1.43 -7.49
CA LEU A 139 0.51 -0.70 -8.66
C LEU A 139 -0.51 0.40 -8.36
N HIS A 140 -1.26 0.29 -7.25
CA HIS A 140 -2.28 1.28 -6.87
C HIS A 140 -1.87 2.18 -5.71
N PHE A 141 -0.84 1.80 -4.95
CA PHE A 141 -0.35 2.54 -3.79
C PHE A 141 0.47 3.77 -4.20
N ASP A 142 1.11 3.74 -5.38
CA ASP A 142 1.74 4.89 -6.05
C ASP A 142 0.79 6.10 -6.15
N GLU A 143 -0.49 5.87 -6.43
CA GLU A 143 -1.49 6.93 -6.57
C GLU A 143 -1.92 7.55 -5.22
N GLU A 144 -1.70 6.83 -4.11
CA GLU A 144 -2.22 7.19 -2.79
C GLU A 144 -1.16 7.82 -1.87
N GLU A 145 0.12 7.50 -2.04
CA GLU A 145 1.21 7.94 -1.16
C GLU A 145 2.38 8.53 -1.97
N ALA A 146 2.49 9.87 -1.97
CA ALA A 146 3.46 10.60 -2.79
C ALA A 146 4.94 10.20 -2.55
N GLU A 147 5.30 9.89 -1.30
CA GLU A 147 6.66 9.44 -0.95
C GLU A 147 7.00 8.09 -1.58
N PHE A 148 6.02 7.17 -1.59
CA PHE A 148 6.19 5.88 -2.25
C PHE A 148 6.26 6.02 -3.76
N SER A 149 5.52 6.99 -4.32
CA SER A 149 5.52 7.23 -5.76
C SER A 149 6.90 7.59 -6.29
N GLU A 150 7.64 8.42 -5.57
CA GLU A 150 9.00 8.80 -5.95
C GLU A 150 9.94 7.59 -5.95
N LEU A 151 9.85 6.76 -4.91
CA LEU A 151 10.63 5.52 -4.80
C LEU A 151 10.33 4.57 -5.96
N TYR A 152 9.05 4.29 -6.21
CA TYR A 152 8.64 3.35 -7.25
C TYR A 152 9.02 3.86 -8.64
N ARG A 153 8.88 5.16 -8.91
CA ARG A 153 9.32 5.79 -10.17
C ARG A 153 10.82 5.62 -10.39
N LYS A 154 11.63 5.81 -9.35
CA LYS A 154 13.09 5.60 -9.44
C LYS A 154 13.43 4.14 -9.79
N VAL A 155 12.82 3.19 -9.09
CA VAL A 155 13.04 1.75 -9.36
C VAL A 155 12.57 1.38 -10.77
N SER A 156 11.42 1.90 -11.21
CA SER A 156 10.91 1.67 -12.56
C SER A 156 11.78 2.31 -13.64
N ALA A 157 12.35 3.50 -13.39
CA ALA A 157 13.24 4.18 -14.32
C ALA A 157 14.52 3.39 -14.54
N ASP A 158 15.15 2.93 -13.45
CA ASP A 158 16.35 2.08 -13.49
C ASP A 158 16.12 0.79 -14.28
N TRP A 159 14.90 0.25 -14.24
CA TRP A 159 14.51 -0.93 -15.02
C TRP A 159 14.31 -0.59 -16.51
N SER A 160 13.58 0.49 -16.81
CA SER A 160 13.29 0.90 -18.20
C SER A 160 14.53 1.29 -19.00
N LEU A 161 15.60 1.71 -18.33
CA LEU A 161 16.88 2.07 -18.98
C LEU A 161 17.78 0.85 -19.26
N LYS A 162 17.45 -0.33 -18.73
CA LYS A 162 18.29 -1.55 -18.83
C LYS A 162 17.72 -2.62 -19.77
N ILE A 163 16.47 -2.48 -20.19
CA ILE A 163 15.82 -3.33 -21.21
C ILE A 163 15.96 -2.66 -22.58
#